data_AF-A0A1A2Z4Q5-F1
#
_entry.id   AF-A0A1A2Z4Q5-F1
#
_cell.length_a   1.000
_cell.length_b   1.000
_cell.length_c   1.000
_cell.angle_alpha   90.00
_cell.angle_beta   90.00
_cell.angle_gamma   90.00
#
_symmetry.space_group_name_H-M   'P 1'
#
loop_
_entity.id
_entity.type
_entity.pdbx_description
1 polymer ?
#
loop_
_entity_poly.entity_id
_entity_poly.type
_entity_poly.pdbx_seq_one_letter_code
_entity_poly.pdbx_strand_id
1 'polypeptide(L)'
;MMSNVDRNHADGERSHPRLTPAVAAAPTEPFSVGRTRVQKTRRTVDLSPAQHRALDLWQRDAADRLGLARVTGQEVLAALVDQLLADPKLASQIIRTIRTRR
;
A
#
# COMPACT_ATOMS: atom_id res chain seq x y z
N MET A 1 40.58 24.74 55.32
CA MET A 1 39.55 24.58 56.38
C MET A 1 38.29 25.26 55.91
N MET A 2 37.32 24.47 55.46
CA MET A 2 35.99 24.92 55.06
C MET A 2 35.06 24.87 56.28
N SER A 3 34.36 25.97 56.54
CA SER A 3 33.17 26.02 57.38
C SER A 3 32.40 27.27 56.99
N ASN A 4 31.23 27.08 56.36
CA ASN A 4 29.99 27.56 56.93
C ASN A 4 28.81 26.86 56.27
N VAL A 5 27.99 26.29 57.15
CA VAL A 5 26.83 25.44 56.91
C VAL A 5 25.64 26.23 56.38
N ASP A 6 25.08 25.69 55.30
CA ASP A 6 23.67 25.41 55.02
C ASP A 6 22.57 26.25 55.68
N ARG A 7 21.77 26.93 54.84
CA ARG A 7 20.42 27.32 55.19
C ARG A 7 19.50 27.49 53.97
N ASN A 8 18.37 26.80 54.06
CA ASN A 8 17.08 27.00 53.37
C ASN A 8 16.88 26.43 51.96
N HIS A 9 16.17 25.30 51.89
CA HIS A 9 14.97 25.26 51.06
C HIS A 9 13.87 24.45 51.74
N ALA A 10 12.72 25.08 51.91
CA ALA A 10 11.48 24.49 52.37
C ALA A 10 10.63 24.16 51.14
N ASP A 11 10.03 22.97 51.11
CA ASP A 11 8.72 22.66 50.50
C ASP A 11 8.43 21.20 50.87
N GLY A 12 7.36 20.85 51.58
CA GLY A 12 5.99 21.06 51.16
C GLY A 12 5.37 19.73 50.73
N GLU A 13 5.45 18.68 51.57
CA GLU A 13 4.77 17.41 51.30
C GLU A 13 3.25 17.62 51.29
N ARG A 14 2.64 17.57 50.10
CA ARG A 14 1.20 17.37 49.92
C ARG A 14 0.97 16.01 49.27
N SER A 15 0.39 15.12 50.08
CA SER A 15 -0.14 13.82 49.70
C SER A 15 -1.22 13.95 48.62
N HIS A 16 -1.05 13.28 47.49
CA HIS A 16 -2.10 13.10 46.49
C HIS A 16 -2.41 11.59 46.36
N PRO A 17 -3.67 11.15 46.54
CA PRO A 17 -4.04 9.74 46.51
C PRO A 17 -4.00 9.16 45.09
N ARG A 18 -3.38 7.99 44.97
CA ARG A 18 -3.32 7.20 43.73
C ARG A 18 -4.64 6.47 43.52
N LEU A 19 -5.55 7.05 42.73
CA LEU A 19 -6.74 6.37 42.23
C LEU A 19 -6.39 5.54 41.00
N THR A 20 -6.59 4.23 41.07
CA THR A 20 -6.63 3.33 39.92
C THR A 20 -8.00 3.39 39.24
N PRO A 21 -8.07 3.37 37.90
CA PRO A 21 -9.21 2.81 37.22
C PRO A 21 -8.84 1.43 36.68
N ALA A 22 -9.29 0.41 37.40
CA ALA A 22 -9.47 -0.93 36.86
C ALA A 22 -10.63 -0.89 35.85
N VAL A 23 -10.32 -0.69 34.58
CA VAL A 23 -11.14 -1.18 33.47
C VAL A 23 -10.21 -2.01 32.61
N ALA A 24 -10.35 -3.32 32.76
CA ALA A 24 -9.77 -4.28 31.85
C ALA A 24 -10.37 -3.99 30.47
N ALA A 25 -9.57 -3.42 29.57
CA ALA A 25 -9.88 -3.44 28.16
C ALA A 25 -9.87 -4.90 27.72
N ALA A 26 -11.05 -5.50 27.61
CA ALA A 26 -11.19 -6.80 26.97
C ALA A 26 -10.53 -6.73 25.58
N PRO A 27 -9.71 -7.72 25.19
CA PRO A 27 -9.17 -7.76 23.84
C PRO A 27 -10.36 -7.81 22.89
N THR A 28 -10.56 -6.74 22.11
CA THR A 28 -11.55 -6.77 21.05
C THR A 28 -10.97 -7.67 19.96
N GLU A 29 -11.38 -8.94 19.96
CA GLU A 29 -11.05 -9.86 18.88
C GLU A 29 -11.60 -9.27 17.57
N PRO A 30 -10.77 -9.07 16.53
CA PRO A 30 -11.26 -8.61 15.25
C PRO A 30 -12.20 -9.66 14.68
N PHE A 31 -13.49 -9.34 14.61
CA PHE A 31 -14.50 -10.10 13.90
C PHE A 31 -14.03 -10.35 12.46
N SER A 32 -13.56 -11.57 12.21
CA SER A 32 -13.20 -12.03 10.87
C SER A 32 -14.48 -12.43 10.17
N VAL A 33 -15.25 -11.44 9.70
CA VAL A 33 -16.35 -11.69 8.77
C VAL A 33 -15.78 -12.49 7.60
N GLY A 34 -16.30 -13.71 7.44
CA GLY A 34 -15.91 -14.67 6.41
C GLY A 34 -16.06 -14.09 5.02
N ARG A 35 -15.10 -13.28 4.60
CA ARG A 35 -14.87 -12.99 3.20
C ARG A 35 -14.07 -14.17 2.71
N THR A 36 -14.69 -15.01 1.88
CA THR A 36 -13.95 -15.86 0.95
C THR A 36 -13.01 -14.94 0.18
N ARG A 37 -11.79 -14.79 0.69
CA ARG A 37 -10.77 -13.92 0.13
C ARG A 37 -10.39 -14.58 -1.18
N VAL A 38 -11.01 -14.14 -2.27
CA VAL A 38 -10.58 -14.52 -3.62
C VAL A 38 -9.09 -14.21 -3.67
N GLN A 39 -8.28 -15.26 -3.70
CA GLN A 39 -6.84 -15.13 -3.65
C GLN A 39 -6.42 -14.53 -4.99
N LYS A 40 -5.96 -13.28 -4.96
CA LYS A 40 -5.46 -12.60 -6.15
C LYS A 40 -4.06 -13.13 -6.44
N THR A 41 -3.89 -13.80 -7.57
CA THR A 41 -2.56 -14.21 -8.06
C THR A 41 -1.83 -12.98 -8.60
N ARG A 42 -0.64 -12.71 -8.06
CA ARG A 42 0.23 -11.62 -8.53
C ARG A 42 1.18 -12.12 -9.63
N ARG A 43 1.30 -11.35 -10.70
CA ARG A 43 2.35 -11.51 -11.72
C ARG A 43 3.15 -10.22 -11.84
N THR A 44 4.47 -10.35 -11.92
CA THR A 44 5.41 -9.24 -12.10
C THR A 44 5.93 -9.27 -13.53
N VAL A 45 6.16 -8.09 -14.11
CA VAL A 45 6.70 -7.94 -15.47
C VAL A 45 7.92 -7.06 -15.40
N ASP A 46 9.03 -7.54 -15.95
CA ASP A 46 10.24 -6.74 -16.11
C ASP A 46 10.09 -5.81 -17.30
N LEU A 47 10.23 -4.52 -17.05
CA LEU A 47 10.19 -3.47 -18.06
C LEU A 47 11.51 -2.72 -18.03
N SER A 48 12.05 -2.41 -19.20
CA SER A 48 13.18 -1.49 -19.27
C SER A 48 12.76 -0.09 -18.76
N PRO A 49 13.69 0.74 -18.27
CA PRO A 49 13.37 2.11 -17.85
C PRO A 49 12.63 2.92 -18.94
N ALA A 50 13.01 2.71 -20.20
CA ALA A 50 12.36 3.33 -21.35
C ALA A 50 10.90 2.87 -21.53
N GLN A 51 10.63 1.56 -21.39
CA GLN A 51 9.26 1.02 -21.46
C GLN A 51 8.40 1.50 -20.31
N HIS A 52 8.93 1.53 -19.09
CA HIS A 52 8.22 2.04 -17.92
C HIS A 52 7.83 3.52 -18.10
N ARG A 53 8.75 4.34 -18.62
CA ARG A 53 8.44 5.76 -18.94
C ARG A 53 7.41 5.90 -20.04
N ALA A 54 7.56 5.16 -21.14
CA ALA A 54 6.58 5.19 -22.24
C ALA A 54 5.17 4.81 -21.76
N LEU A 55 5.06 3.82 -20.87
CA LEU A 55 3.79 3.42 -20.26
C LEU A 55 3.21 4.53 -19.38
N ASP A 56 4.00 5.14 -18.51
CA ASP A 56 3.56 6.25 -17.64
C ASP A 56 3.04 7.45 -18.45
N LEU A 57 3.71 7.81 -19.55
CA LEU A 57 3.21 8.87 -20.44
C LEU A 57 1.88 8.49 -21.08
N TRP A 58 1.78 7.26 -21.62
CA TRP A 58 0.55 6.79 -22.24
C TRP A 58 -0.61 6.74 -21.23
N GLN A 59 -0.36 6.38 -19.98
CA GLN A 59 -1.38 6.34 -18.93
C GLN A 59 -1.96 7.71 -18.59
N ARG A 60 -1.14 8.76 -18.63
CA ARG A 60 -1.61 10.13 -18.43
C ARG A 60 -2.52 10.54 -19.58
N ASP A 61 -2.05 10.38 -20.82
CA ASP A 61 -2.87 10.64 -22.02
C ASP A 61 -4.17 9.83 -22.04
N ALA A 62 -4.14 8.56 -21.63
CA ALA A 62 -5.34 7.74 -21.51
C ALA A 62 -6.28 8.25 -20.42
N ALA A 63 -5.76 8.69 -19.27
CA ALA A 63 -6.56 9.27 -18.20
C ALA A 63 -7.25 10.57 -18.66
N ASP A 64 -6.51 11.45 -19.35
CA ASP A 64 -7.03 12.68 -19.94
C ASP A 64 -8.17 12.37 -20.93
N ARG A 65 -7.99 11.39 -21.82
CA ARG A 65 -9.03 10.98 -22.79
C ARG A 65 -10.28 10.39 -22.13
N LEU A 66 -10.11 9.67 -21.03
CA LEU A 66 -11.21 9.04 -20.29
C LEU A 66 -11.87 10.00 -19.28
N GLY A 67 -11.30 11.19 -19.07
CA GLY A 67 -11.75 12.12 -18.01
C GLY A 67 -11.52 11.57 -16.60
N LEU A 68 -10.56 10.67 -16.43
CA LEU A 68 -10.23 10.04 -15.15
C LEU A 68 -9.05 10.76 -14.49
N ALA A 69 -9.02 10.76 -13.15
CA ALA A 69 -7.91 11.34 -12.41
C ALA A 69 -6.58 10.58 -12.65
N ARG A 70 -6.65 9.27 -12.89
CA ARG A 70 -5.48 8.43 -13.22
C ARG A 70 -5.91 7.11 -13.84
N VAL A 71 -5.03 6.54 -14.66
CA VAL A 71 -5.08 5.15 -15.11
C VAL A 71 -3.85 4.43 -14.53
N THR A 72 -4.05 3.37 -13.76
CA THR A 72 -2.95 2.66 -13.09
C THR A 72 -2.36 1.55 -13.95
N GLY A 73 -1.10 1.18 -13.70
CA GLY A 73 -0.44 0.06 -14.41
C GLY A 73 -1.19 -1.24 -14.26
N GLN A 74 -1.81 -1.45 -13.10
CA GLN A 74 -2.59 -2.64 -12.82
C GLN A 74 -3.85 -2.72 -13.69
N GLU A 75 -4.58 -1.61 -13.86
CA GLU A 75 -5.77 -1.57 -14.72
C GLU A 75 -5.41 -1.86 -16.17
N VAL A 76 -4.31 -1.28 -16.65
CA VAL A 76 -3.81 -1.52 -18.01
C VAL A 76 -3.46 -2.98 -18.21
N LEU A 77 -2.66 -3.56 -17.30
CA LEU A 77 -2.26 -4.96 -17.41
C LEU A 77 -3.45 -5.92 -17.28
N ALA A 78 -4.41 -5.62 -16.40
CA ALA A 78 -5.63 -6.41 -16.27
C ALA A 78 -6.44 -6.39 -17.57
N ALA A 79 -6.69 -5.20 -18.14
CA ALA A 79 -7.42 -5.06 -19.39
C ALA A 79 -6.71 -5.76 -20.57
N LEU A 80 -5.38 -5.69 -20.63
CA LEU A 80 -4.60 -6.40 -21.65
C LEU A 80 -4.70 -7.93 -21.50
N VAL A 81 -4.73 -8.45 -20.27
CA VAL A 81 -4.93 -9.89 -20.02
C VAL A 81 -6.34 -10.30 -20.42
N ASP A 82 -7.36 -9.53 -20.05
CA ASP A 82 -8.75 -9.83 -20.42
C ASP A 82 -8.92 -9.83 -21.95
N GLN A 83 -8.36 -8.84 -22.65
CA GLN A 83 -8.37 -8.79 -24.11
C GLN A 83 -7.61 -9.97 -24.73
N LEU A 84 -6.44 -10.34 -24.20
CA LEU A 84 -5.66 -11.48 -24.69
C LEU A 84 -6.44 -12.79 -24.57
N LEU A 85 -7.23 -12.96 -23.50
CA LEU A 85 -8.00 -14.18 -23.26
C LEU A 85 -9.34 -14.21 -24.03
N ALA A 86 -9.88 -13.04 -24.39
CA ALA A 86 -11.15 -12.92 -25.11
C ALA A 86 -10.99 -12.86 -26.64
N ASP A 87 -9.90 -12.28 -27.16
CA ASP A 87 -9.68 -12.06 -28.59
C ASP A 87 -8.64 -13.05 -29.17
N PRO A 88 -9.06 -14.05 -29.97
CA PRO A 88 -8.15 -15.02 -30.57
C PRO A 88 -7.17 -14.39 -31.58
N LYS A 89 -7.51 -13.24 -32.18
CA LYS A 89 -6.63 -12.52 -33.10
C LYS A 89 -5.47 -11.90 -32.33
N LEU A 90 -5.75 -11.23 -31.22
CA LEU A 90 -4.72 -10.68 -30.35
C LEU A 90 -3.80 -11.78 -29.79
N ALA A 91 -4.38 -12.90 -29.34
CA ALA A 91 -3.61 -14.06 -28.90
C ALA A 91 -2.64 -14.57 -29.97
N SER A 92 -3.12 -14.71 -31.21
CA SER A 92 -2.31 -15.15 -32.34
C SER A 92 -1.16 -14.17 -32.65
N GLN A 93 -1.42 -12.86 -32.57
CA GLN A 93 -0.40 -11.83 -32.76
C GLN A 93 0.68 -11.86 -31.67
N ILE A 94 0.28 -12.06 -30.42
CA ILE A 94 1.21 -12.18 -29.29
C ILE A 94 2.08 -13.44 -29.44
N ILE A 95 1.49 -14.59 -29.79
CA ILE A 95 2.23 -15.83 -30.05
C ILE A 95 3.27 -15.62 -31.15
N ARG A 96 2.89 -14.97 -32.27
CA ARG A 96 3.81 -14.64 -33.36
C ARG A 96 4.96 -13.75 -32.88
N THR A 97 4.65 -12.71 -32.12
CA THR A 97 5.65 -11.77 -31.58
C THR A 97 6.65 -12.47 -30.66
N ILE A 98 6.17 -13.36 -29.79
CA ILE A 98 7.03 -14.16 -28.90
C ILE A 98 7.95 -15.06 -29.72
N ARG A 99 7.43 -15.73 -30.77
CA ARG A 99 8.25 -16.58 -31.66
C ARG A 99 9.35 -15.80 -32.38
N THR A 100 9.12 -14.55 -32.77
CA THR A 100 10.14 -13.72 -33.44
C THR A 100 11.26 -13.26 -32.50
N ARG A 101 11.02 -13.21 -31.20
CA ARG A 101 12.01 -12.75 -30.20
C ARG A 101 12.86 -13.87 -29.60
N ARG A 102 12.52 -15.13 -29.90
CA ARG A 102 13.18 -16.31 -29.37
C ARG A 102 14.02 -16.99 -30.44
#